data_AF-A0A9W8YK25-F1
#
_entry.id   AF-A0A9W8YK25-F1
#
_cell.length_a   1.000
_cell.length_b   1.000
_cell.length_c   1.000
_cell.angle_alpha   90.00
_cell.angle_beta   90.00
_cell.angle_gamma   90.00
#
_symmetry.space_group_name_H-M   'P 1'
#
loop_
_entity.id
_entity.type
_entity.pdbx_description
1 polymer ?
#
loop_
_entity_poly.entity_id
_entity_poly.type
_entity_poly.pdbx_seq_one_letter_code
_entity_poly.pdbx_strand_id
1 'polypeptide(L)'
;MPVTYARDLGFFFESDTENLHLFFRSRIYKSDTSSRIESLAAFAKRRIVPLEDERRIKKLLREALPELAEQRLICKHVCWIADSADSGFIIDFVPRTQGLIIASGDSGHGFKYLLTIGRFIQGLVEQGAQDIPQWKGKEGNDASGNVSWRTGDVADLKDVVHTSRS
;
A
#
# COMPACT_ATOMS: atom_id res chain seq x y z
N MET A 1 20.58 4.13 -13.12
CA MET A 1 19.95 5.31 -12.48
C MET A 1 19.57 4.96 -11.04
N PRO A 2 19.91 5.76 -10.00
CA PRO A 2 19.53 5.45 -8.62
C PRO A 2 18.01 5.62 -8.41
N VAL A 3 17.48 5.03 -7.32
CA VAL A 3 16.09 5.27 -6.89
C VAL A 3 15.91 6.76 -6.60
N THR A 4 15.01 7.40 -7.34
CA THR A 4 14.66 8.80 -7.09
C THR A 4 13.38 8.83 -6.28
N TYR A 5 13.45 9.39 -5.07
CA TYR A 5 12.31 9.49 -4.15
C TYR A 5 12.04 10.95 -3.81
N ALA A 6 10.85 11.42 -4.19
CA ALA A 6 10.29 12.68 -3.80
C ALA A 6 9.17 12.42 -2.77
N ARG A 7 9.41 12.76 -1.50
CA ARG A 7 8.53 12.42 -0.37
C ARG A 7 7.04 12.72 -0.62
N ASP A 8 6.75 13.86 -1.25
CA ASP A 8 5.40 14.37 -1.44
C ASP A 8 4.76 13.94 -2.77
N LEU A 9 5.52 13.27 -3.65
CA LEU A 9 5.06 12.85 -4.97
C LEU A 9 5.19 11.34 -5.16
N GLY A 10 6.35 10.73 -4.94
CA GLY A 10 6.53 9.29 -5.15
C GLY A 10 7.96 8.92 -5.48
N PHE A 11 8.14 7.78 -6.13
CA PHE A 11 9.45 7.31 -6.58
C PHE A 11 9.39 6.57 -7.90
N PHE A 12 10.57 6.44 -8.51
CA PHE A 12 10.77 5.60 -9.67
C PHE A 12 12.13 4.90 -9.60
N PHE A 13 12.22 3.79 -10.33
CA PHE A 13 13.45 3.02 -10.51
C PHE A 13 13.90 3.10 -11.96
N GLU A 14 15.10 2.60 -12.23
CA GLU A 14 15.58 2.42 -13.60
C GLU A 14 14.66 1.51 -14.41
N SER A 15 14.64 1.71 -15.73
CA SER A 15 13.93 0.85 -16.65
C SER A 15 14.58 -0.53 -16.71
N ASP A 16 13.78 -1.59 -16.69
CA ASP A 16 14.28 -2.97 -16.75
C ASP A 16 14.78 -3.34 -18.16
N THR A 17 14.13 -2.83 -19.22
CA THR A 17 14.59 -3.01 -20.62
C THR A 17 14.00 -1.99 -21.61
N GLU A 18 12.73 -1.58 -21.46
CA GLU A 18 12.07 -0.58 -22.34
C GLU A 18 11.07 0.34 -21.61
N ASN A 19 10.69 -0.01 -20.38
CA ASN A 19 9.64 0.69 -19.65
C ASN A 19 10.17 1.23 -18.32
N LEU A 20 9.80 2.47 -18.00
CA LEU A 20 10.08 3.08 -16.70
C LEU A 20 8.98 2.69 -15.71
N HIS A 21 9.35 2.02 -14.61
CA HIS A 21 8.40 1.67 -13.56
C HIS A 21 8.26 2.83 -12.56
N LEU A 22 7.06 3.40 -12.52
CA LEU A 22 6.70 4.51 -11.65
C LEU A 22 5.85 4.01 -10.49
N PHE A 23 6.27 4.33 -9.27
CA PHE A 23 5.51 4.04 -8.06
C PHE A 23 5.06 5.35 -7.45
N PHE A 24 3.76 5.58 -7.57
CA PHE A 24 3.14 6.77 -7.03
C PHE A 24 2.65 6.52 -5.62
N ARG A 25 2.90 7.47 -4.71
CA ARG A 25 2.24 7.44 -3.40
C ARG A 25 0.81 7.95 -3.58
N SER A 26 -0.06 7.04 -3.97
CA SER A 26 -1.50 7.27 -4.06
C SER A 26 -2.06 7.81 -2.74
N ARG A 27 -3.15 8.57 -2.83
CA ARG A 27 -4.03 8.78 -1.67
C ARG A 27 -4.39 7.44 -1.03
N ILE A 28 -4.62 7.45 0.28
CA ILE A 28 -5.13 6.28 0.97
C ILE A 28 -6.59 6.12 0.51
N TYR A 29 -6.87 5.07 -0.25
CA TYR A 29 -8.23 4.70 -0.56
C TYR A 29 -8.76 3.78 0.53
N LYS A 30 -9.88 4.16 1.13
CA LYS A 30 -10.66 3.26 2.00
C LYS A 30 -11.89 2.79 1.22
N SER A 31 -12.25 1.53 1.40
CA SER A 31 -13.56 1.02 0.99
C SER A 31 -14.38 0.87 2.25
N ASP A 32 -15.42 1.68 2.39
CA ASP A 32 -16.38 1.50 3.48
C ASP A 32 -17.27 0.29 3.18
N THR A 33 -17.11 -0.78 3.96
CA THR A 33 -17.89 -2.02 3.88
C THR A 33 -19.36 -1.85 4.32
N SER A 34 -19.79 -0.66 4.79
CA SER A 34 -21.17 -0.39 5.19
C SER A 34 -22.17 -0.41 4.03
N SER A 35 -21.68 -0.23 2.81
CA SER A 35 -22.48 -0.31 1.58
C SER A 35 -21.97 -1.49 0.75
N ARG A 36 -22.82 -2.06 -0.11
CA ARG A 36 -22.52 -3.17 -1.04
C ARG A 36 -21.48 -2.78 -2.11
N ILE A 37 -20.37 -2.15 -1.73
CA ILE A 37 -19.32 -1.66 -2.60
C ILE A 37 -18.52 -2.85 -3.13
N GLU A 38 -18.14 -2.73 -4.39
CA GLU A 38 -17.18 -3.57 -5.10
C GLU A 38 -15.98 -3.89 -4.19
N SER A 39 -15.65 -5.18 -4.02
CA SER A 39 -14.51 -5.57 -3.17
C SER A 39 -13.22 -4.94 -3.68
N LEU A 40 -12.27 -4.65 -2.78
CA LEU A 40 -10.93 -4.13 -3.15
C LEU A 40 -10.28 -4.96 -4.28
N ALA A 41 -10.51 -6.27 -4.25
CA ALA A 41 -10.04 -7.21 -5.26
C ALA A 41 -10.69 -7.02 -6.64
N ALA A 42 -11.97 -6.67 -6.70
CA ALA A 42 -12.64 -6.37 -7.96
C ALA A 42 -12.14 -5.04 -8.54
N PHE A 43 -11.95 -4.01 -7.72
CA PHE A 43 -11.36 -2.75 -8.19
C PHE A 43 -9.94 -2.91 -8.73
N ALA A 44 -9.08 -3.68 -8.05
CA ALA A 44 -7.70 -3.92 -8.48
C ALA A 44 -7.59 -4.49 -9.91
N LYS A 45 -8.60 -5.24 -10.36
CA LYS A 45 -8.64 -5.84 -11.70
C LYS A 45 -8.90 -4.83 -12.82
N ARG A 46 -9.40 -3.63 -12.51
CA ARG A 46 -9.81 -2.63 -13.51
C ARG A 46 -8.64 -1.98 -14.24
N ARG A 47 -7.41 -2.14 -13.74
CA ARG A 47 -6.18 -1.55 -14.32
C ARG A 47 -6.30 -0.04 -14.56
N ILE A 48 -6.91 0.65 -13.60
CA ILE A 48 -7.08 2.10 -13.60
C ILE A 48 -6.36 2.70 -12.40
N VAL A 49 -5.95 3.96 -12.56
CA VAL A 49 -5.46 4.82 -11.49
C VAL A 49 -6.34 6.08 -11.53
N PRO A 50 -6.79 6.61 -10.40
CA PRO A 50 -7.64 7.81 -10.40
C PRO A 50 -6.95 9.02 -11.04
N LEU A 51 -7.75 9.89 -11.67
CA LEU A 51 -7.25 11.01 -12.49
C LEU A 51 -6.32 11.95 -11.72
N GLU A 52 -6.59 12.17 -10.44
CA GLU A 52 -5.75 13.03 -9.62
C GLU A 52 -4.35 12.45 -9.38
N ASP A 53 -4.25 11.13 -9.21
CA ASP A 53 -2.97 10.46 -9.07
C ASP A 53 -2.20 10.45 -10.40
N GLU A 54 -2.90 10.27 -11.52
CA GLU A 54 -2.31 10.43 -12.85
C GLU A 54 -1.71 11.84 -13.04
N ARG A 55 -2.40 12.90 -12.60
CA ARG A 55 -1.86 14.27 -12.62
C ARG A 55 -0.62 14.42 -11.74
N ARG A 56 -0.57 13.78 -10.57
CA ARG A 56 0.59 13.83 -9.67
C ARG A 56 1.78 13.03 -10.23
N ILE A 57 1.54 11.88 -10.86
CA ILE A 57 2.57 11.14 -11.62
C ILE A 57 3.17 12.04 -12.70
N LYS A 58 2.32 12.70 -13.49
CA LYS A 58 2.76 13.65 -14.53
C LYS A 58 3.52 14.84 -13.96
N LYS A 59 3.17 15.31 -12.76
CA LYS A 59 3.93 16.36 -12.06
C LYS A 59 5.33 15.85 -11.67
N LEU A 60 5.44 14.67 -11.07
CA LEU A 60 6.74 14.05 -10.75
C LEU A 60 7.62 13.91 -11.99
N LEU A 61 7.06 13.44 -13.10
CA LEU A 61 7.79 13.32 -14.36
C LEU A 61 8.25 14.68 -14.87
N ARG A 62 7.41 15.73 -14.85
CA ARG A 62 7.84 17.08 -15.27
C ARG A 62 9.01 17.62 -14.43
N GLU A 63 9.04 17.31 -13.14
CA GLU A 63 10.09 17.81 -12.23
C GLU A 63 11.38 16.99 -12.31
N ALA A 64 11.28 15.66 -12.48
CA ALA A 64 12.43 14.76 -12.41
C ALA A 64 12.93 14.26 -13.78
N LEU A 65 12.03 14.04 -14.74
CA LEU A 65 12.28 13.43 -16.05
C LEU A 65 11.40 14.09 -17.13
N PRO A 66 11.60 15.38 -17.43
CA PRO A 66 10.67 16.19 -18.23
C PRO A 66 10.44 15.62 -19.63
N GLU A 67 11.43 14.95 -20.22
CA GLU A 67 11.32 14.29 -21.54
C GLU A 67 10.26 13.17 -21.56
N LEU A 68 9.96 12.58 -20.40
CA LEU A 68 8.97 11.52 -20.24
C LEU A 68 7.61 12.05 -19.76
N ALA A 69 7.50 13.34 -19.44
CA ALA A 69 6.30 13.93 -18.86
C ALA A 69 5.06 13.73 -19.73
N GLU A 70 5.17 13.83 -21.05
CA GLU A 70 4.03 13.71 -21.95
C GLU A 70 3.78 12.27 -22.44
N GLN A 71 4.67 11.33 -22.11
CA GLN A 71 4.55 9.93 -22.52
C GLN A 71 3.30 9.26 -21.92
N ARG A 72 2.66 8.38 -22.70
CA ARG A 72 1.45 7.67 -22.25
C ARG A 72 1.78 6.76 -21.06
N LEU A 73 0.99 6.86 -19.99
CA LEU A 73 1.06 5.89 -18.89
C LEU A 73 0.45 4.55 -19.35
N ILE A 74 1.24 3.50 -19.23
CA ILE A 74 0.83 2.11 -19.49
C ILE A 74 0.77 1.33 -18.18
N CYS A 75 0.13 0.16 -18.18
CA CYS A 75 0.11 -0.75 -17.03
C CYS A 75 -0.29 -0.09 -15.69
N LYS A 76 -1.39 0.69 -15.70
CA LYS A 76 -1.86 1.41 -14.51
C LYS A 76 -2.52 0.45 -13.52
N HIS A 77 -2.09 0.47 -12.26
CA HIS A 77 -2.65 -0.37 -11.19
C HIS A 77 -2.69 0.37 -9.86
N VAL A 78 -3.66 0.04 -9.01
CA VAL A 78 -3.65 0.40 -7.59
C VAL A 78 -3.14 -0.80 -6.79
N CYS A 79 -2.19 -0.54 -5.90
CA CYS A 79 -1.65 -1.52 -4.97
C CYS A 79 -2.29 -1.34 -3.60
N TRP A 80 -2.69 -2.45 -2.96
CA TRP A 80 -3.34 -2.45 -1.65
C TRP A 80 -2.35 -2.89 -0.57
N ILE A 81 -2.43 -2.23 0.57
CA ILE A 81 -1.62 -2.49 1.76
C ILE A 81 -2.50 -2.35 3.00
N ALA A 82 -2.11 -3.02 4.08
CA ALA A 82 -2.79 -2.95 5.36
C ALA A 82 -1.90 -2.20 6.36
N ASP A 83 -2.33 -1.00 6.75
CA ASP A 83 -1.67 -0.24 7.80
C ASP A 83 -2.05 -0.78 9.19
N SER A 84 -1.06 -0.82 10.09
CA SER A 84 -1.26 -0.87 11.53
C SER A 84 -1.03 0.53 12.13
N ALA A 85 -1.54 0.76 13.34
CA ALA A 85 -1.45 2.08 13.98
C ALA A 85 -0.01 2.55 14.25
N ASP A 86 0.89 1.62 14.58
CA ASP A 86 2.32 1.88 14.80
C ASP A 86 3.18 1.57 13.57
N SER A 87 2.55 1.22 12.45
CA SER A 87 3.23 0.80 11.21
C SER A 87 4.11 -0.45 11.36
N GLY A 88 3.96 -1.21 12.45
CA GLY A 88 4.58 -2.51 12.65
C GLY A 88 3.79 -3.64 11.99
N PHE A 89 4.41 -4.80 11.79
CA PHE A 89 3.68 -6.00 11.39
C PHE A 89 2.71 -6.43 12.48
N ILE A 90 1.70 -7.20 12.11
CA ILE A 90 0.81 -7.93 13.03
C ILE A 90 1.04 -9.41 12.74
N ILE A 91 1.94 -10.02 13.50
CA ILE A 91 2.31 -11.43 13.39
C ILE A 91 2.10 -12.06 14.76
N ASP A 92 0.97 -12.71 15.00
CA ASP A 92 0.67 -13.27 16.31
C ASP A 92 -0.44 -14.33 16.24
N PHE A 93 -0.62 -15.08 17.32
CA PHE A 93 -1.78 -15.94 17.50
C PHE A 93 -3.05 -15.10 17.68
N VAL A 94 -4.13 -15.53 17.04
CA VAL A 94 -5.44 -14.90 17.20
C VAL A 94 -6.04 -15.33 18.53
N PRO A 95 -6.39 -14.39 19.44
CA PRO A 95 -6.97 -14.74 20.73
C PRO A 95 -8.24 -15.57 20.57
N ARG A 96 -8.43 -16.56 21.45
CA ARG A 96 -9.61 -17.44 21.49
C ARG A 96 -9.82 -18.33 20.26
N THR A 97 -8.85 -18.42 19.34
CA THR A 97 -8.89 -19.35 18.20
C THR A 97 -7.61 -20.17 18.16
N GLN A 98 -7.72 -21.44 18.55
CA GLN A 98 -6.57 -22.33 18.66
C GLN A 98 -5.92 -22.58 17.29
N GLY A 99 -4.60 -22.38 17.21
CA GLY A 99 -3.80 -22.66 16.01
C GLY A 99 -3.96 -21.66 14.87
N LEU A 100 -4.73 -20.59 15.04
CA LEU A 100 -4.85 -19.52 14.04
C LEU A 100 -3.79 -18.44 14.29
N ILE A 101 -2.98 -18.16 13.27
CA ILE A 101 -2.01 -17.07 13.26
C ILE A 101 -2.45 -16.03 12.23
N ILE A 102 -2.29 -14.76 12.56
CA ILE A 102 -2.36 -13.65 11.61
C ILE A 102 -0.95 -13.23 11.24
N ALA A 103 -0.70 -12.95 9.95
CA ALA A 103 0.53 -12.34 9.46
C ALA A 103 0.15 -11.23 8.47
N SER A 104 -0.01 -10.00 8.97
CA SER A 104 -0.55 -8.85 8.23
C SER A 104 0.12 -7.54 8.71
N GLY A 105 -0.49 -6.39 8.41
CA GLY A 105 -0.01 -5.08 8.86
C GLY A 105 1.28 -4.63 8.16
N ASP A 106 1.42 -4.94 6.87
CA ASP A 106 2.65 -4.67 6.12
C ASP A 106 3.02 -3.18 6.09
N SER A 107 2.04 -2.30 6.29
CA SER A 107 2.20 -0.84 6.41
C SER A 107 3.03 -0.22 5.29
N GLY A 108 2.97 -0.81 4.08
CA GLY A 108 3.69 -0.35 2.90
C GLY A 108 5.18 -0.70 2.85
N HIS A 109 5.70 -1.48 3.80
CA HIS A 109 7.12 -1.85 3.86
C HIS A 109 7.39 -3.35 3.83
N GLY A 110 6.36 -4.19 3.73
CA GLY A 110 6.49 -5.65 3.76
C GLY A 110 7.41 -6.26 2.68
N PHE A 111 7.45 -5.66 1.48
CA PHE A 111 8.17 -6.25 0.35
C PHE A 111 9.68 -6.43 0.59
N LYS A 112 10.34 -5.52 1.31
CA LYS A 112 11.78 -5.64 1.62
C LYS A 112 12.09 -6.83 2.54
N TYR A 113 11.09 -7.39 3.21
CA TYR A 113 11.22 -8.55 4.09
C TYR A 113 10.79 -9.86 3.41
N LEU A 114 10.49 -9.86 2.10
CA LEU A 114 10.01 -11.03 1.36
C LEU A 114 10.82 -12.31 1.65
N LEU A 115 12.13 -12.20 1.75
CA LEU A 115 13.04 -13.34 1.94
C LEU A 115 13.23 -13.75 3.41
N THR A 116 12.83 -12.92 4.37
CA THR A 116 13.10 -13.14 5.79
C THR A 116 11.83 -13.33 6.62
N ILE A 117 10.69 -12.78 6.19
CA ILE A 117 9.45 -12.74 6.97
C ILE A 117 8.96 -14.14 7.35
N GLY A 118 9.13 -15.12 6.47
CA GLY A 118 8.75 -16.51 6.73
C GLY A 118 9.46 -17.13 7.94
N ARG A 119 10.73 -16.75 8.19
CA ARG A 119 11.47 -17.26 9.37
C ARG A 119 10.91 -16.73 10.68
N PHE A 120 10.42 -15.49 10.70
CA PHE A 120 9.78 -14.93 11.88
C PHE A 120 8.43 -15.61 12.16
N ILE A 121 7.65 -15.87 11.11
CA ILE A 121 6.37 -16.60 11.23
C ILE A 121 6.62 -18.02 11.72
N GLN A 122 7.63 -18.70 11.18
CA GLN A 122 8.05 -20.03 11.66
C GLN A 122 8.46 -19.98 13.14
N GLY A 123 9.27 -19.00 13.54
CA GLY A 123 9.70 -18.84 14.93
C GLY A 123 8.52 -18.68 15.90
N LEU A 124 7.50 -17.90 15.52
CA LEU A 124 6.25 -17.79 16.29
C LEU A 124 5.56 -19.15 16.47
N VAL A 125 5.47 -19.96 15.41
CA VAL A 125 4.85 -21.29 15.44
C VAL A 125 5.61 -22.23 16.38
N GLU A 126 6.94 -22.25 16.28
CA GLU A 126 7.81 -23.15 17.05
C GLU A 126 7.86 -22.78 18.54
N GLN A 127 7.88 -21.48 18.86
CA GLN A 127 7.91 -21.00 20.25
C GLN A 127 6.53 -21.01 20.92
N GLY A 128 5.45 -20.95 20.13
CA GLY A 128 4.08 -20.89 20.62
C GLY A 128 3.67 -19.54 21.22
N ALA A 129 4.51 -18.50 21.10
CA ALA A 129 4.22 -17.15 21.56
C ALA A 129 5.04 -16.10 20.77
N GLN A 130 4.50 -14.88 20.64
CA GLN A 130 5.19 -13.76 19.99
C GLN A 130 6.18 -13.09 20.95
N ASP A 131 7.46 -13.11 20.58
CA ASP A 131 8.60 -12.57 21.33
C ASP A 131 8.94 -11.11 20.98
N ILE A 132 8.51 -10.62 19.82
CA ILE A 132 8.66 -9.22 19.37
C ILE A 132 7.42 -8.42 19.82
N PRO A 133 7.51 -7.56 20.86
CA PRO A 133 6.34 -6.88 21.42
C PRO A 133 5.61 -5.99 20.42
N GLN A 134 6.35 -5.41 19.46
CA GLN A 134 5.79 -4.54 18.43
C GLN A 134 4.96 -5.31 17.40
N TRP A 135 5.08 -6.64 17.30
CA TRP A 135 4.36 -7.45 16.31
C TRP A 135 3.17 -8.21 16.87
N LYS A 136 2.92 -8.07 18.17
CA LYS A 136 1.75 -8.66 18.84
C LYS A 136 0.44 -8.15 18.26
N GLY A 137 -0.61 -8.94 18.46
CA GLY A 137 -1.97 -8.52 18.16
C GLY A 137 -2.29 -7.15 18.76
N LYS A 138 -2.83 -6.24 17.93
CA LYS A 138 -3.21 -4.89 18.35
C LYS A 138 -4.64 -4.91 18.88
N GLU A 139 -4.87 -4.34 20.06
CA GLU A 139 -6.21 -4.17 20.62
C GLU A 139 -6.74 -2.77 20.30
N GLY A 140 -7.96 -2.69 19.78
CA GLY A 140 -8.60 -1.42 19.42
C GLY A 140 -8.69 -1.16 17.91
N ASN A 141 -9.32 -0.05 17.54
CA ASN A 141 -9.52 0.39 16.15
C ASN A 141 -8.60 1.58 15.80
N ASP A 142 -7.39 1.58 16.34
CA ASP A 142 -6.39 2.65 16.21
C ASP A 142 -5.86 2.81 14.77
N ALA A 143 -5.93 1.76 13.95
CA ALA A 143 -5.64 1.80 12.52
C ALA A 143 -6.71 2.54 11.68
N SER A 144 -7.86 2.91 12.26
CA SER A 144 -8.90 3.68 11.55
C SER A 144 -8.51 5.13 11.29
N GLY A 145 -7.55 5.67 12.06
CA GLY A 145 -7.03 7.03 11.93
C GLY A 145 -6.06 7.21 10.76
N ASN A 146 -5.70 8.48 10.48
CA ASN A 146 -4.56 8.78 9.61
C ASN A 146 -3.27 8.39 10.34
N VAL A 147 -2.52 7.43 9.80
CA VAL A 147 -1.17 7.12 10.28
C VAL A 147 -0.32 8.40 10.18
N SER A 148 0.32 8.82 11.28
CA SER A 148 0.87 10.18 11.44
C SER A 148 1.88 10.66 10.38
N TRP A 149 2.55 9.71 9.73
CA TRP A 149 3.55 9.93 8.68
C TRP A 149 3.00 9.72 7.25
N ARG A 150 1.72 9.38 7.12
CA ARG A 150 1.02 9.42 5.84
C ARG A 150 0.56 10.84 5.55
N THR A 151 1.23 11.43 4.57
CA THR A 151 0.90 12.75 4.03
C THR A 151 -0.23 12.61 3.01
N GLY A 152 -1.28 13.41 3.17
CA GLY A 152 -2.39 13.52 2.22
C GLY A 152 -3.74 13.07 2.79
N ASP A 153 -4.81 13.48 2.10
CA ASP A 153 -6.18 13.16 2.49
C ASP A 153 -6.54 11.71 2.12
N VAL A 154 -7.30 11.06 3.01
CA VAL A 154 -7.94 9.77 2.74
C VAL A 154 -9.18 10.04 1.89
N ALA A 155 -9.28 9.38 0.75
CA ALA A 155 -10.48 9.41 -0.09
C ALA A 155 -11.17 8.05 -0.06
N ASP A 156 -12.51 8.02 -0.11
CA ASP A 156 -13.21 6.76 -0.35
C ASP A 156 -13.07 6.39 -1.84
N LEU A 157 -12.84 5.11 -2.10
CA LEU A 157 -12.73 4.58 -3.44
C LEU A 157 -13.93 4.95 -4.33
N LYS A 158 -15.16 4.98 -3.78
CA LYS A 158 -16.38 5.31 -4.53
C LYS A 158 -16.32 6.73 -5.13
N ASP A 159 -15.75 7.68 -4.40
CA ASP A 159 -15.72 9.09 -4.80
C ASP A 159 -14.73 9.35 -5.94
N VAL A 160 -13.70 8.50 -6.06
CA VAL A 160 -12.64 8.60 -7.08
C VAL A 160 -12.93 7.80 -8.34
N VAL A 161 -13.78 6.77 -8.29
CA VAL A 161 -14.15 5.98 -9.48
C VAL A 161 -15.07 6.76 -10.41
N HIS A 162 -16.03 7.52 -9.87
CA HIS A 162 -17.03 8.23 -10.66
C HIS A 162 -16.46 9.36 -11.53
N THR A 163 -15.34 9.96 -11.12
CA THR A 163 -14.68 11.06 -11.81
C THR A 163 -13.82 10.64 -13.00
N SER A 164 -13.69 9.34 -13.28
CA SER A 164 -12.84 8.81 -14.36
C SER A 164 -13.58 8.49 -15.68
N ARG A 165 -14.87 8.83 -15.78
CA ARG A 165 -15.74 8.52 -16.95
C ARG A 165 -16.03 9.71 -17.89
N SER A 166 -15.37 10.86 -17.74
CA SER A 166 -15.52 12.02 -18.62
C SER A 166 -14.41 12.11 -19.65
#